data_AF-A0A3N0IX45-F1
#
_entry.id   AF-A0A3N0IX45-F1
#
_cell.length_a   1.000
_cell.length_b   1.000
_cell.length_c   1.000
_cell.angle_alpha   90.00
_cell.angle_beta   90.00
_cell.angle_gamma   90.00
#
_symmetry.space_group_name_H-M   'P 1'
#
loop_
_entity.id
_entity.type
_entity.pdbx_description
1 polymer ?
#
loop_
_entity_poly.entity_id
_entity_poly.type
_entity_poly.pdbx_seq_one_letter_code
_entity_poly.pdbx_strand_id
1 'polypeptide(L)'
;MRSACMPDNNTLDTWLSSIGKESVQAFQDDFSGMTDISLCLVHLDGTPALVASNRSLLCFHIEDRNSTRCAMQHQQILERMAESGSTVIDTCYAGLTCFACPVFRSKEVVGAFFGGMVLGENAQAVSALDAERYDIKSMDRAELEKVLRLLASTLSLLKGVRLASGSTIDETGCALMEAFGLTTREVMVVGHIMQNKSNRDIAEALFISEKTVKTHITNILKKTAAKNRYEMALLCKTYFNA
;
A
#
# COMPACT_ATOMS: atom_id res chain seq x y z
N MET A 1 15.96 -10.81 22.93
CA MET A 1 14.74 -10.22 23.53
C MET A 1 14.81 -8.70 23.39
N ARG A 2 14.18 -8.15 22.36
CA ARG A 2 13.71 -6.76 22.37
C ARG A 2 12.24 -6.85 21.97
N SER A 3 11.37 -6.70 22.95
CA SER A 3 9.93 -6.62 22.76
C SER A 3 9.68 -5.33 22.00
N ALA A 4 9.41 -5.42 20.69
CA ALA A 4 8.79 -4.33 19.97
C ALA A 4 7.41 -4.15 20.60
N CYS A 5 7.19 -3.01 21.23
CA CYS A 5 5.89 -2.65 21.77
C CYS A 5 4.94 -2.57 20.57
N MET A 6 4.00 -3.51 20.46
CA MET A 6 2.94 -3.38 19.45
C MET A 6 2.20 -2.07 19.72
N PRO A 7 1.86 -1.27 18.69
CA PRO A 7 1.08 -0.05 18.87
C PRO A 7 -0.20 -0.37 19.62
N ASP A 8 -0.59 0.49 20.58
CA ASP A 8 -1.82 0.34 21.35
C ASP A 8 -3.01 -0.03 20.42
N ASN A 9 -3.73 -1.12 20.74
CA ASN A 9 -4.89 -1.62 19.98
C ASN A 9 -6.01 -0.55 19.81
N ASN A 10 -5.91 0.57 20.52
CA ASN A 10 -6.87 1.68 20.51
C ASN A 10 -6.64 2.72 19.39
N THR A 11 -5.61 2.54 18.55
CA THR A 11 -5.25 3.50 17.50
C THR A 11 -6.16 3.41 16.27
N LEU A 12 -6.57 2.20 15.86
CA LEU A 12 -7.52 1.99 14.76
C LEU A 12 -8.93 2.45 15.13
N ASP A 13 -9.39 2.15 16.34
CA ASP A 13 -10.73 2.54 16.80
C ASP A 13 -10.90 4.06 16.86
N THR A 14 -9.83 4.75 17.27
CA THR A 14 -9.80 6.22 17.25
C THR A 14 -9.86 6.75 15.82
N TRP A 15 -9.16 6.11 14.87
CA TRP A 15 -9.24 6.46 13.45
C TRP A 15 -10.62 6.17 12.87
N LEU A 16 -11.21 5.02 13.17
CA LEU A 16 -12.57 4.66 12.74
C LEU A 16 -13.61 5.65 13.26
N SER A 17 -13.45 6.08 14.51
CA SER A 17 -14.32 7.07 15.13
C SER A 17 -14.20 8.46 14.47
N SER A 18 -13.02 8.82 13.96
CA SER A 18 -12.83 10.12 13.30
C SER A 18 -13.36 10.17 11.87
N ILE A 19 -13.33 9.04 11.15
CA ILE A 19 -13.91 8.91 9.79
C ILE A 19 -15.42 8.64 9.86
N GLY A 20 -15.85 7.86 10.84
CA GLY A 20 -17.19 7.31 10.96
C GLY A 20 -17.24 5.84 10.53
N LYS A 21 -17.48 4.94 11.48
CA LYS A 21 -17.51 3.48 11.27
C LYS A 21 -18.43 3.05 10.12
N GLU A 22 -19.64 3.63 10.06
CA GLU A 22 -20.63 3.33 9.02
C GLU A 22 -20.14 3.75 7.62
N SER A 23 -19.49 4.92 7.51
CA SER A 23 -18.92 5.40 6.25
C SER A 23 -17.82 4.46 5.73
N VAL A 24 -16.97 3.96 6.63
CA VAL A 24 -15.89 3.03 6.26
C VAL A 24 -16.45 1.66 5.88
N GLN A 25 -17.49 1.18 6.58
CA GLN A 25 -18.19 -0.06 6.20
C GLN A 25 -18.86 0.07 4.83
N ALA A 26 -19.60 1.16 4.57
CA ALA A 26 -20.24 1.40 3.28
C ALA A 26 -19.22 1.47 2.14
N PHE A 27 -18.09 2.16 2.37
CA PHE A 27 -16.97 2.15 1.42
C PHE A 27 -16.46 0.72 1.14
N GLN A 28 -16.27 -0.08 2.18
CA GLN A 28 -15.79 -1.45 2.04
C GLN A 28 -16.77 -2.31 1.23
N ASP A 29 -18.07 -2.18 1.52
CA ASP A 29 -19.14 -2.90 0.83
C ASP A 29 -19.20 -2.52 -0.66
N ASP A 30 -19.18 -1.22 -0.97
CA ASP A 30 -19.20 -0.71 -2.35
C ASP A 30 -17.94 -1.13 -3.12
N PHE A 31 -16.77 -1.01 -2.48
CA PHE A 31 -15.51 -1.38 -3.09
C PHE A 31 -15.43 -2.88 -3.41
N SER A 32 -15.83 -3.72 -2.45
CA SER A 32 -15.89 -5.17 -2.64
C SER A 32 -16.92 -5.56 -3.70
N GLY A 33 -18.09 -4.92 -3.73
CA GLY A 33 -19.11 -5.17 -4.75
C GLY A 33 -18.66 -4.78 -6.15
N MET A 34 -17.93 -3.67 -6.29
CA MET A 34 -17.40 -3.21 -7.58
C MET A 34 -16.23 -4.06 -8.08
N THR A 35 -15.33 -4.47 -7.18
CA THR A 35 -14.09 -5.18 -7.54
C THR A 35 -14.23 -6.69 -7.48
N ASP A 36 -15.34 -7.19 -6.92
CA ASP A 36 -15.61 -8.60 -6.67
C ASP A 36 -14.45 -9.28 -5.92
N ILE A 37 -13.96 -8.59 -4.88
CA ILE A 37 -12.86 -9.05 -4.03
C ILE A 37 -13.30 -9.02 -2.58
N SER A 38 -12.91 -10.03 -1.81
CA SER A 38 -13.05 -10.03 -0.35
C SER A 38 -12.25 -8.87 0.24
N LEU A 39 -12.86 -8.11 1.14
CA LEU A 39 -12.19 -7.00 1.83
C LEU A 39 -12.68 -6.89 3.27
N CYS A 40 -11.74 -6.68 4.20
CA CYS A 40 -12.05 -6.44 5.60
C CYS A 40 -11.02 -5.49 6.20
N LEU A 41 -11.48 -4.45 6.89
CA LEU A 41 -10.63 -3.67 7.78
C LEU A 41 -10.31 -4.51 9.02
N VAL A 42 -9.02 -4.65 9.32
CA VAL A 42 -8.50 -5.42 10.45
C VAL A 42 -7.54 -4.58 11.29
N HIS A 43 -7.47 -4.90 12.58
CA HIS A 43 -6.39 -4.45 13.47
C HIS A 43 -5.07 -5.11 13.07
N LEU A 44 -3.96 -4.61 13.61
CA LEU A 44 -2.62 -5.14 13.32
C LEU A 44 -2.38 -6.57 13.88
N ASP A 45 -3.22 -7.02 14.81
CA ASP A 45 -3.25 -8.40 15.31
C ASP A 45 -4.15 -9.34 14.45
N GLY A 46 -4.68 -8.82 13.33
CA GLY A 46 -5.54 -9.55 12.40
C GLY A 46 -7.00 -9.68 12.84
N THR A 47 -7.39 -9.14 14.00
CA THR A 47 -8.80 -9.14 14.41
C THR A 47 -9.63 -8.21 13.50
N PRO A 48 -10.85 -8.61 13.09
CA PRO A 48 -11.71 -7.75 12.28
C PRO A 48 -12.19 -6.51 13.05
N ALA A 49 -11.96 -5.32 12.50
CA ALA A 49 -12.50 -4.06 13.02
C ALA A 49 -13.91 -3.77 12.46
N LEU A 50 -14.21 -4.33 11.28
CA LEU A 50 -15.47 -4.24 10.55
C LEU A 50 -15.97 -5.63 10.14
N VAL A 51 -17.21 -5.70 9.66
CA VAL A 51 -17.76 -6.93 9.09
C VAL A 51 -17.17 -7.10 7.69
N ALA A 52 -16.57 -8.26 7.40
CA ALA A 52 -15.96 -8.52 6.10
C ALA A 52 -16.99 -8.44 4.94
N SER A 53 -16.60 -7.79 3.85
CA SER A 53 -17.39 -7.67 2.61
C SER A 53 -16.91 -8.67 1.57
N ASN A 54 -17.84 -9.25 0.82
CA ASN A 54 -17.59 -10.28 -0.21
C ASN A 54 -16.66 -11.42 0.28
N ARG A 55 -16.92 -11.94 1.49
CA ARG A 55 -16.06 -12.96 2.11
C ARG A 55 -16.03 -14.24 1.26
N SER A 56 -14.83 -14.69 0.93
CA SER A 56 -14.63 -15.95 0.19
C SER A 56 -15.24 -17.15 0.91
N LEU A 57 -16.08 -17.91 0.19
CA LEU A 57 -16.68 -19.15 0.68
C LEU A 57 -15.63 -20.23 0.97
N LEU A 58 -14.53 -20.26 0.20
CA LEU A 58 -13.42 -21.15 0.47
C LEU A 58 -12.76 -20.82 1.82
N CYS A 59 -12.52 -19.53 2.10
CA CYS A 59 -11.98 -19.11 3.39
C CYS A 59 -12.91 -19.50 4.55
N PHE A 60 -14.22 -19.29 4.40
CA PHE A 60 -15.22 -19.72 5.39
C PHE A 60 -15.12 -21.23 5.67
N HIS A 61 -14.97 -22.04 4.63
CA HIS A 61 -14.83 -23.50 4.77
C HIS A 61 -13.50 -23.92 5.41
N ILE A 62 -12.38 -23.27 5.04
CA ILE A 62 -11.05 -23.61 5.53
C ILE A 62 -10.89 -23.24 7.01
N GLU A 63 -11.39 -22.06 7.40
CA GLU A 63 -11.24 -21.53 8.76
C GLU A 63 -11.98 -22.38 9.81
N ASP A 64 -13.05 -23.09 9.44
CA ASP A 64 -13.75 -24.05 10.30
C ASP A 64 -12.80 -25.13 10.89
N ARG A 65 -11.78 -25.53 10.12
CA ARG A 65 -10.84 -26.60 10.51
C ARG A 65 -9.40 -26.14 10.70
N ASN A 66 -9.06 -24.94 10.23
CA ASN A 66 -7.68 -24.46 10.16
C ASN A 66 -7.52 -23.01 10.67
N SER A 67 -8.46 -22.50 11.47
CA SER A 67 -8.49 -21.12 11.99
C SER A 67 -7.12 -20.65 12.54
N THR A 68 -6.43 -21.48 13.34
CA THR A 68 -5.11 -21.15 13.87
C THR A 68 -4.08 -20.91 12.76
N ARG A 69 -4.06 -21.76 11.73
CA ARG A 69 -3.10 -21.64 10.62
C ARG A 69 -3.39 -20.43 9.75
N CYS A 70 -4.67 -20.18 9.45
CA CYS A 70 -5.12 -18.99 8.72
C CYS A 70 -4.72 -17.72 9.46
N ALA A 71 -5.03 -17.64 10.76
CA ALA A 71 -4.69 -16.48 11.60
C ALA A 71 -3.17 -16.25 11.65
N MET A 72 -2.37 -17.30 11.88
CA MET A 72 -0.91 -17.18 11.91
C MET A 72 -0.32 -16.64 10.60
N GLN A 73 -0.81 -17.09 9.45
CA GLN A 73 -0.28 -16.63 8.17
C GLN A 73 -0.75 -15.22 7.81
N HIS A 74 -2.01 -14.89 8.08
CA HIS A 74 -2.50 -13.51 7.91
C HIS A 74 -1.71 -12.55 8.81
N GLN A 75 -1.41 -12.96 10.05
CA GLN A 75 -0.59 -12.18 10.97
C GLN A 75 0.81 -11.90 10.40
N GLN A 76 1.48 -12.90 9.80
CA GLN A 76 2.79 -12.70 9.17
C GLN A 76 2.75 -11.70 8.00
N ILE A 77 1.65 -11.67 7.24
CA ILE A 77 1.47 -10.70 6.15
C ILE A 77 1.27 -9.29 6.72
N LEU A 78 0.47 -9.16 7.78
CA LEU A 78 0.23 -7.89 8.48
C LEU A 78 1.51 -7.36 9.13
N GLU A 79 2.34 -8.21 9.74
CA GLU A 79 3.63 -7.83 10.31
C GLU A 79 4.56 -7.26 9.24
N ARG A 80 4.71 -7.96 8.10
CA ARG A 80 5.51 -7.45 6.96
C ARG A 80 4.99 -6.12 6.42
N MET A 81 3.67 -5.96 6.36
CA MET A 81 3.02 -4.73 5.90
C MET A 81 3.26 -3.58 6.89
N ALA A 82 3.13 -3.84 8.20
CA ALA A 82 3.37 -2.86 9.24
C ALA A 82 4.84 -2.44 9.30
N GLU A 83 5.77 -3.39 9.13
CA GLU A 83 7.22 -3.13 9.07
C GLU A 83 7.62 -2.31 7.85
N SER A 84 7.03 -2.59 6.69
CA SER A 84 7.37 -1.90 5.42
C SER A 84 6.57 -0.63 5.16
N GLY A 85 5.50 -0.37 5.93
CA GLY A 85 4.56 0.72 5.67
C GLY A 85 3.93 0.67 4.26
N SER A 86 3.96 -0.48 3.61
CA SER A 86 3.62 -0.61 2.19
C SER A 86 2.67 -1.78 1.97
N THR A 87 1.86 -1.70 0.91
CA THR A 87 0.95 -2.79 0.56
C THR A 87 1.74 -4.07 0.27
N VAL A 88 1.41 -5.16 0.96
CA VAL A 88 1.98 -6.49 0.74
C VAL A 88 0.98 -7.34 -0.02
N ILE A 89 1.43 -7.99 -1.09
CA ILE A 89 0.67 -9.02 -1.82
C ILE A 89 1.37 -10.35 -1.56
N ASP A 90 0.61 -11.37 -1.17
CA ASP A 90 1.13 -12.69 -0.83
C ASP A 90 0.17 -13.81 -1.23
N THR A 91 0.63 -15.05 -1.10
CA THR A 91 -0.17 -16.26 -1.30
C THR A 91 -0.45 -16.91 0.05
N CYS A 92 -1.72 -17.09 0.39
CA CYS A 92 -2.13 -17.74 1.62
C CYS A 92 -1.91 -19.26 1.55
N TYR A 93 -2.11 -19.96 2.66
CA TYR A 93 -1.89 -21.41 2.79
C TYR A 93 -2.79 -22.20 1.84
N ALA A 94 -3.99 -21.68 1.58
CA ALA A 94 -4.92 -22.27 0.63
C ALA A 94 -4.45 -22.13 -0.83
N GLY A 95 -3.46 -21.29 -1.12
CA GLY A 95 -3.01 -20.96 -2.48
C GLY A 95 -3.68 -19.75 -3.10
N LEU A 96 -4.49 -19.01 -2.35
CA LEU A 96 -5.12 -17.79 -2.85
C LEU A 96 -4.18 -16.60 -2.72
N THR A 97 -4.20 -15.72 -3.71
CA THR A 97 -3.55 -14.42 -3.61
C THR A 97 -4.36 -13.51 -2.70
N CYS A 98 -3.69 -12.93 -1.71
CA CYS A 98 -4.24 -12.02 -0.73
C CYS A 98 -3.33 -10.79 -0.58
N PHE A 99 -3.83 -9.74 0.04
CA PHE A 99 -3.05 -8.54 0.30
C PHE A 99 -3.39 -7.92 1.65
N ALA A 100 -2.45 -7.13 2.16
CA ALA A 100 -2.66 -6.20 3.27
C ALA A 100 -2.29 -4.79 2.81
N CYS A 101 -3.25 -3.86 2.85
CA CYS A 101 -3.07 -2.45 2.51
C CYS A 101 -3.05 -1.60 3.80
N PRO A 102 -1.92 -0.93 4.14
CA PRO A 102 -1.75 -0.21 5.41
C PRO A 102 -2.69 0.98 5.53
N VAL A 103 -3.45 1.09 6.61
CA VAL A 103 -4.19 2.30 6.97
C VAL A 103 -3.33 3.18 7.87
N PHE A 104 -3.16 4.44 7.49
CA PHE A 104 -2.36 5.40 8.26
C PHE A 104 -3.20 6.40 9.03
N ARG A 105 -2.68 6.75 10.21
CA ARG A 105 -3.01 7.99 10.91
C ARG A 105 -1.72 8.80 11.03
N SER A 106 -1.69 9.97 10.39
CA SER A 106 -0.48 10.78 10.25
C SER A 106 0.67 10.03 9.54
N LYS A 107 1.52 9.33 10.29
CA LYS A 107 2.67 8.53 9.79
C LYS A 107 2.71 7.11 10.37
N GLU A 108 1.79 6.77 11.26
CA GLU A 108 1.76 5.47 11.92
C GLU A 108 0.73 4.58 11.21
N VAL A 109 1.11 3.32 10.96
CA VAL A 109 0.17 2.30 10.52
C VAL A 109 -0.70 1.94 11.72
N VAL A 110 -2.01 2.13 11.59
CA VAL A 110 -2.98 1.87 12.66
C VAL A 110 -3.83 0.62 12.40
N GLY A 111 -3.86 0.12 11.17
CA GLY A 111 -4.59 -1.08 10.79
C GLY A 111 -4.36 -1.41 9.32
N ALA A 112 -5.16 -2.32 8.77
CA ALA A 112 -5.04 -2.70 7.37
C ALA A 112 -6.39 -3.02 6.74
N PHE A 113 -6.55 -2.67 5.47
CA PHE A 113 -7.50 -3.37 4.62
C PHE A 113 -6.87 -4.67 4.15
N PHE A 114 -7.36 -5.79 4.69
CA PHE A 114 -6.95 -7.13 4.31
C PHE A 114 -7.96 -7.70 3.32
N GLY A 115 -7.48 -8.26 2.21
CA GLY A 115 -8.38 -8.68 1.15
C GLY A 115 -7.73 -9.52 0.08
N GLY A 116 -8.42 -9.63 -1.05
CA GLY A 116 -8.07 -10.51 -2.16
C GLY A 116 -8.86 -11.80 -2.08
N MET A 117 -8.18 -12.90 -1.79
CA MET A 117 -8.73 -14.25 -1.88
C MET A 117 -9.09 -14.61 -3.33
N VAL A 118 -8.21 -14.23 -4.25
CA VAL A 118 -8.35 -14.45 -5.69
C VAL A 118 -7.39 -15.54 -6.16
N LEU A 119 -7.76 -16.20 -7.25
CA LEU A 119 -6.90 -17.14 -7.95
C LEU A 119 -5.88 -16.35 -8.78
N GLY A 120 -4.67 -16.21 -8.25
CA GLY A 120 -3.55 -15.58 -8.94
C GLY A 120 -2.70 -16.55 -9.76
N GLU A 121 -1.68 -16.03 -10.43
CA GLU A 121 -0.79 -16.79 -11.33
C GLU A 121 -0.06 -17.96 -10.64
N ASN A 122 0.18 -17.85 -9.33
CA ASN A 122 0.89 -18.84 -8.51
C ASN A 122 -0.04 -19.78 -7.73
N ALA A 123 -1.33 -19.85 -8.07
CA ALA A 123 -2.32 -20.69 -7.39
C ALA A 123 -2.14 -22.19 -7.70
N GLN A 124 -0.99 -22.77 -7.36
CA GLN A 124 -0.74 -24.20 -7.53
C GLN A 124 -1.42 -25.06 -6.45
N ALA A 125 -1.95 -24.45 -5.39
CA ALA A 125 -2.54 -25.17 -4.25
C ALA A 125 -4.09 -25.24 -4.25
N VAL A 126 -4.79 -24.46 -5.09
CA VAL A 126 -6.25 -24.57 -5.25
C VAL A 126 -6.54 -25.42 -6.49
N SER A 127 -7.31 -26.51 -6.34
CA SER A 127 -7.71 -27.32 -7.49
C SER A 127 -8.71 -26.54 -8.36
N ALA A 128 -8.72 -26.81 -9.67
CA ALA A 128 -9.71 -26.19 -10.57
C ALA A 128 -11.16 -26.47 -10.13
N LEU A 129 -11.40 -27.66 -9.55
CA LEU A 129 -12.71 -28.02 -8.98
C LEU A 129 -13.05 -27.16 -7.76
N ASP A 130 -12.10 -26.88 -6.87
CA ASP A 130 -12.37 -26.03 -5.70
C ASP A 130 -12.55 -24.56 -6.12
N ALA A 131 -11.79 -24.09 -7.11
CA ALA A 131 -11.99 -22.74 -7.66
C ALA A 131 -13.40 -22.55 -8.24
N GLU A 132 -13.91 -23.51 -9.00
CA GLU A 132 -15.28 -23.48 -9.53
C GLU A 132 -16.32 -23.65 -8.42
N ARG A 133 -16.11 -24.61 -7.51
CA ARG A 133 -17.07 -24.91 -6.42
C ARG A 133 -17.29 -23.73 -5.48
N TYR A 134 -16.25 -22.95 -5.21
CA TYR A 134 -16.30 -21.82 -4.28
C TYR A 134 -16.35 -20.47 -4.99
N ASP A 135 -16.56 -20.45 -6.32
CA ASP A 135 -16.67 -19.25 -7.16
C ASP A 135 -15.50 -18.27 -6.95
N ILE A 136 -14.29 -18.79 -7.01
CA ILE A 136 -13.08 -18.02 -6.72
C ILE A 136 -12.69 -17.20 -7.94
N LYS A 137 -12.79 -15.88 -7.80
CA LYS A 137 -12.39 -14.94 -8.84
C LYS A 137 -10.94 -15.13 -9.26
N SER A 138 -10.72 -15.31 -10.57
CA SER A 138 -9.39 -15.25 -11.17
C SER A 138 -8.99 -13.80 -11.40
N MET A 139 -7.76 -13.47 -11.03
CA MET A 139 -7.22 -12.13 -11.21
C MET A 139 -5.71 -12.21 -11.39
N ASP A 140 -5.20 -11.70 -12.50
CA ASP A 140 -3.76 -11.59 -12.71
C ASP A 140 -3.14 -10.50 -11.83
N ARG A 141 -1.82 -10.50 -11.74
CA ARG A 141 -1.11 -9.53 -10.88
C ARG A 141 -1.35 -8.09 -11.33
N ALA A 142 -1.42 -7.83 -12.64
CA ALA A 142 -1.56 -6.48 -13.18
C ALA A 142 -2.96 -5.89 -12.90
N GLU A 143 -4.00 -6.73 -12.95
CA GLU A 143 -5.37 -6.39 -12.56
C GLU A 143 -5.46 -6.14 -11.06
N LEU A 144 -4.87 -7.02 -10.23
CA LEU A 144 -4.84 -6.83 -8.78
C LEU A 144 -4.14 -5.51 -8.41
N GLU A 145 -3.03 -5.18 -9.06
CA GLU A 145 -2.35 -3.91 -8.85
C GLU A 145 -3.20 -2.69 -9.23
N LYS A 146 -4.08 -2.79 -10.25
CA LYS A 146 -5.04 -1.72 -10.56
C LYS A 146 -6.07 -1.58 -9.46
N VAL A 147 -6.60 -2.69 -8.94
CA VAL A 147 -7.53 -2.70 -7.81
C VAL A 147 -6.90 -2.07 -6.58
N LEU A 148 -5.66 -2.41 -6.26
CA LEU A 148 -4.94 -1.85 -5.11
C LEU A 148 -4.67 -0.35 -5.27
N ARG A 149 -4.33 0.12 -6.49
CA ARG A 149 -4.23 1.55 -6.77
C ARG A 149 -5.56 2.27 -6.58
N LEU A 150 -6.68 1.64 -6.97
CA LEU A 150 -8.01 2.19 -6.78
C LEU A 150 -8.38 2.23 -5.30
N LEU A 151 -8.16 1.14 -4.56
CA LEU A 151 -8.34 1.08 -3.11
C LEU A 151 -7.60 2.23 -2.45
N ALA A 152 -6.32 2.38 -2.83
CA ALA A 152 -5.45 3.36 -2.24
C ALA A 152 -5.87 4.81 -2.55
N SER A 153 -6.34 5.05 -3.79
CA SER A 153 -6.86 6.35 -4.22
C SER A 153 -8.18 6.70 -3.53
N THR A 154 -9.13 5.78 -3.45
CA THR A 154 -10.47 6.05 -2.89
C THR A 154 -10.39 6.28 -1.39
N LEU A 155 -9.60 5.49 -0.68
CA LEU A 155 -9.39 5.68 0.75
C LEU A 155 -8.70 7.01 1.06
N SER A 156 -7.82 7.53 0.19
CA SER A 156 -7.24 8.87 0.38
C SER A 156 -8.28 10.01 0.38
N LEU A 157 -9.49 9.76 -0.13
CA LEU A 157 -10.62 10.69 -0.11
C LEU A 157 -11.38 10.65 1.22
N LEU A 158 -11.24 9.58 2.00
CA LEU A 158 -11.71 9.55 3.39
C LEU A 158 -10.79 10.48 4.21
N LYS A 159 -11.36 11.50 4.85
CA LYS A 159 -10.62 12.58 5.53
C LYS A 159 -9.59 12.05 6.53
N GLY A 160 -8.30 12.14 6.23
CA GLY A 160 -7.23 11.78 7.19
C GLY A 160 -6.67 10.37 7.03
N VAL A 161 -7.07 9.68 5.96
CA VAL A 161 -6.46 8.41 5.54
C VAL A 161 -5.38 8.72 4.52
N ARG A 162 -4.13 8.44 4.86
CA ARG A 162 -3.06 8.32 3.86
C ARG A 162 -2.91 6.84 3.57
N LEU A 163 -2.69 6.47 2.32
CA LEU A 163 -2.30 5.12 1.95
C LEU A 163 -1.07 5.18 1.09
N ALA A 164 -0.23 4.17 1.22
CA ALA A 164 0.83 3.90 0.27
C ALA A 164 0.21 3.36 -1.02
N SER A 165 -0.32 4.28 -1.85
CA SER A 165 -0.61 4.00 -3.25
C SER A 165 0.71 3.70 -3.95
N GLY A 166 0.84 2.49 -4.50
CA GLY A 166 1.91 2.15 -5.42
C GLY A 166 2.09 3.25 -6.45
N SER A 167 3.31 3.79 -6.50
CA SER A 167 3.79 4.92 -7.32
C SER A 167 3.20 6.31 -7.01
N THR A 168 3.66 6.96 -5.94
CA THR A 168 4.21 8.34 -5.97
C THR A 168 4.70 8.76 -4.58
N ILE A 169 5.99 9.08 -4.50
CA ILE A 169 6.78 9.43 -3.30
C ILE A 169 6.82 8.26 -2.29
N ASP A 170 7.81 7.41 -2.50
CA ASP A 170 8.30 6.44 -1.53
C ASP A 170 8.74 7.11 -0.21
N GLU A 171 8.97 6.31 0.82
CA GLU A 171 9.57 6.71 2.11
C GLU A 171 10.83 7.58 1.92
N THR A 172 11.60 7.28 0.87
CA THR A 172 12.71 8.10 0.39
C THR A 172 12.33 9.54 0.07
N GLY A 173 11.23 9.73 -0.64
CA GLY A 173 10.76 11.04 -1.02
C GLY A 173 10.34 11.87 0.20
N CYS A 174 9.71 11.26 1.21
CA CYS A 174 9.47 11.90 2.51
C CYS A 174 10.78 12.23 3.24
N ALA A 175 11.75 11.32 3.27
CA ALA A 175 13.05 11.54 3.88
C ALA A 175 13.81 12.71 3.22
N LEU A 176 13.72 12.84 1.89
CA LEU A 176 14.31 13.98 1.16
C LEU A 176 13.59 15.29 1.44
N MET A 177 12.27 15.27 1.62
CA MET A 177 11.51 16.45 2.04
C MET A 177 11.91 16.90 3.45
N GLU A 178 12.13 15.97 4.36
CA GLU A 178 12.54 16.27 5.74
C GLU A 178 14.01 16.69 5.85
N ALA A 179 14.91 16.02 5.16
CA ALA A 179 16.34 16.31 5.20
C ALA A 179 16.70 17.62 4.51
N PHE A 180 16.01 17.98 3.42
CA PHE A 180 16.40 19.09 2.56
C PHE A 180 15.29 20.13 2.30
N GLY A 181 14.08 19.96 2.87
CA GLY A 181 12.97 20.89 2.64
C GLY A 181 12.47 20.88 1.18
N LEU A 182 12.63 19.75 0.47
CA LEU A 182 12.12 19.61 -0.89
C LEU A 182 10.60 19.62 -0.90
N THR A 183 10.02 20.13 -1.98
CA THR A 183 8.58 20.01 -2.25
C THR A 183 8.28 18.68 -2.93
N THR A 184 7.04 18.26 -2.87
CA THR A 184 6.50 17.09 -3.59
C THR A 184 6.91 17.06 -5.07
N ARG A 185 6.92 18.23 -5.73
CA ARG A 185 7.30 18.35 -7.15
C ARG A 185 8.79 18.23 -7.38
N GLU A 186 9.59 18.76 -6.48
CA GLU A 186 11.06 18.63 -6.51
C GLU A 186 11.50 17.19 -6.26
N VAL A 187 10.84 16.45 -5.37
CA VAL A 187 11.12 15.01 -5.13
C VAL A 187 10.85 14.17 -6.38
N MET A 188 9.73 14.40 -7.07
CA MET A 188 9.44 13.72 -8.34
C MET A 188 10.53 13.97 -9.40
N VAL A 189 11.03 15.20 -9.48
CA VAL A 189 12.13 15.55 -10.38
C VAL A 189 13.42 14.82 -9.99
N VAL A 190 13.76 14.74 -8.70
CA VAL A 190 14.93 13.98 -8.20
C VAL A 190 14.82 12.50 -8.56
N GLY A 191 13.66 11.87 -8.36
CA GLY A 191 13.44 10.46 -8.68
C GLY A 191 13.73 10.13 -10.15
N HIS A 192 13.32 10.99 -11.08
CA HIS A 192 13.65 10.80 -12.50
C HIS A 192 15.11 11.09 -12.84
N ILE A 193 15.75 12.03 -12.15
CA ILE A 193 17.19 12.30 -12.34
C ILE A 193 18.03 11.10 -11.91
N MET A 194 17.63 10.38 -10.86
CA MET A 194 18.30 9.17 -10.41
C MET A 194 18.15 7.98 -11.36
N GLN A 195 17.10 7.99 -12.18
CA GLN A 195 16.94 7.07 -13.31
C GLN A 195 17.73 7.51 -14.55
N ASN A 196 18.59 8.53 -14.41
CA ASN A 196 19.41 9.10 -15.48
C ASN A 196 18.60 9.67 -16.66
N LYS A 197 17.36 10.13 -16.43
CA LYS A 197 16.52 10.74 -17.46
C LYS A 197 17.04 12.13 -17.88
N SER A 198 16.79 12.51 -19.13
CA SER A 198 17.08 13.87 -19.62
C SER A 198 16.01 14.86 -19.18
N ASN A 199 16.29 16.17 -19.25
CA ASN A 199 15.29 17.19 -18.88
C ASN A 199 14.03 17.11 -19.76
N ARG A 200 14.19 16.70 -21.02
CA ARG A 200 13.08 16.47 -21.95
C ARG A 200 12.22 15.29 -21.50
N ASP A 201 12.84 14.16 -21.17
CA ASP A 201 12.10 12.97 -20.71
C ASP A 201 11.40 13.23 -19.36
N ILE A 202 12.00 14.04 -18.48
CA ILE A 202 11.39 14.47 -17.22
C ILE A 202 10.20 15.39 -17.47
N ALA A 203 10.34 16.32 -18.41
CA ALA A 203 9.28 17.24 -18.81
C ALA A 203 8.06 16.48 -19.35
N GLU A 204 8.29 15.51 -20.24
CA GLU A 204 7.27 14.60 -20.77
C GLU A 204 6.63 13.75 -19.65
N ALA A 205 7.44 13.11 -18.80
CA ALA A 205 6.93 12.26 -17.73
C ALA A 205 6.10 13.00 -16.67
N LEU A 206 6.40 14.28 -16.42
CA LEU A 206 5.72 15.10 -15.42
C LEU A 206 4.71 16.10 -16.01
N PHE A 207 4.47 16.06 -17.33
CA PHE A 207 3.56 16.98 -18.03
C PHE A 207 3.86 18.46 -17.76
N ILE A 208 5.12 18.87 -17.83
CA ILE A 208 5.59 20.26 -17.65
C ILE A 208 6.60 20.65 -18.73
N SER A 209 6.96 21.94 -18.83
CA SER A 209 7.97 22.38 -19.80
C SER A 209 9.40 22.03 -19.35
N GLU A 210 10.33 21.81 -20.29
CA GLU A 210 11.77 21.67 -19.99
C GLU A 210 12.32 22.87 -19.21
N LYS A 211 11.80 24.08 -19.48
CA LYS A 211 12.16 25.30 -18.73
C LYS A 211 11.75 25.17 -17.26
N THR A 212 10.56 24.64 -16.98
CA THR A 212 10.05 24.38 -15.63
C THR A 212 10.91 23.32 -14.92
N VAL A 213 11.32 22.26 -15.62
CA VAL A 213 12.25 21.25 -15.08
C VAL A 213 13.58 21.89 -14.67
N LYS A 214 14.17 22.74 -15.52
CA LYS A 214 15.41 23.47 -15.20
C LYS A 214 15.24 24.32 -13.93
N THR A 215 14.11 25.02 -13.78
CA THR A 215 13.81 25.80 -12.57
C THR A 215 13.73 24.92 -11.33
N HIS A 216 13.06 23.76 -11.39
CA HIS A 216 13.03 22.82 -10.27
C HIS A 216 14.44 22.34 -9.91
N ILE A 217 15.27 21.97 -10.88
CA ILE A 217 16.66 21.54 -10.65
C ILE A 217 17.46 22.65 -9.95
N THR A 218 17.34 23.91 -10.40
CA THR A 218 18.02 25.03 -9.74
C THR A 218 17.59 25.19 -8.27
N ASN A 219 16.30 25.01 -7.97
CA ASN A 219 15.81 25.10 -6.59
C ASN A 219 16.27 23.92 -5.73
N ILE A 220 16.27 22.70 -6.29
CA ILE A 220 16.77 21.51 -5.60
C ILE A 220 18.24 21.70 -5.24
N LEU A 221 19.09 22.12 -6.19
CA LEU A 221 20.52 22.34 -5.93
C LEU A 221 20.76 23.35 -4.79
N LYS A 222 19.95 24.41 -4.72
CA LYS A 222 20.00 25.38 -3.61
C LYS A 222 19.62 24.75 -2.28
N LYS A 223 18.56 23.93 -2.26
CA LYS A 223 18.04 23.28 -1.04
C LYS A 223 18.95 22.17 -0.52
N THR A 224 19.58 21.42 -1.42
CA THR A 224 20.50 20.33 -1.06
C THR A 224 21.96 20.79 -0.93
N ALA A 225 22.25 22.07 -1.19
CA ALA A 225 23.61 22.64 -1.27
C ALA A 225 24.57 21.91 -2.23
N ALA A 226 24.04 21.21 -3.23
CA ALA A 226 24.83 20.47 -4.22
C ALA A 226 25.32 21.41 -5.33
N LYS A 227 26.56 21.22 -5.81
CA LYS A 227 27.16 22.08 -6.84
C LYS A 227 26.67 21.73 -8.24
N ASN A 228 26.26 20.49 -8.46
CA ASN A 228 25.77 20.03 -9.75
C ASN A 228 24.79 18.86 -9.63
N ARG A 229 24.10 18.54 -10.73
CA ARG A 229 23.10 17.47 -10.80
C ARG A 229 23.63 16.09 -10.39
N TYR A 230 24.93 15.84 -10.56
CA TYR A 230 25.54 14.56 -10.23
C TYR A 230 25.77 14.42 -8.73
N GLU A 231 26.33 15.46 -8.11
CA GLU A 231 26.49 15.54 -6.65
C GLU A 231 25.13 15.47 -5.94
N MET A 232 24.13 16.17 -6.47
CA MET A 232 22.74 16.09 -5.98
C MET A 232 22.19 14.67 -6.06
N ALA A 233 22.36 13.97 -7.19
CA ALA A 233 21.90 12.60 -7.35
C ALA A 233 22.61 11.63 -6.39
N LEU A 234 23.91 11.82 -6.16
CA LEU A 234 24.69 11.01 -5.22
C LEU A 234 24.24 11.23 -3.77
N LEU A 235 24.02 12.50 -3.38
CA LEU A 235 23.48 12.87 -2.07
C LEU A 235 22.08 12.31 -1.85
N CYS A 236 21.21 12.36 -2.86
CA CYS A 236 19.87 11.82 -2.72
C CYS A 236 19.90 10.28 -2.66
N LYS A 237 20.83 9.62 -3.38
CA LYS A 237 20.96 8.15 -3.40
C LYS A 237 21.18 7.53 -2.02
N THR A 238 21.79 8.22 -1.08
CA THR A 238 21.95 7.71 0.30
C THR A 238 20.62 7.58 1.03
N TYR A 239 19.56 8.23 0.56
CA TYR A 239 18.21 8.13 1.10
C TYR A 239 17.35 7.09 0.36
N PHE A 240 17.79 6.62 -0.82
CA PHE A 240 17.11 5.58 -1.62
C PHE A 240 17.59 4.15 -1.32
N ASN A 241 18.69 4.00 -0.56
CA ASN A 241 19.32 2.72 -0.23
C ASN A 241 19.46 2.51 1.30
N ALA A 242 18.74 3.30 2.10
CA ALA A 242 18.73 3.21 3.56
C ALA A 242 17.57 2.34 4.04
#